data_AF-A0A848UDE8-F1
#
_entry.id   AF-A0A848UDE8-F1
#
_cell.length_a   1.000
_cell.length_b   1.000
_cell.length_c   1.000
_cell.angle_alpha   90.00
_cell.angle_beta   90.00
_cell.angle_gamma   90.00
#
_symmetry.space_group_name_H-M   'P 1'
#
loop_
_entity.id
_entity.type
_entity.pdbx_description
1 polymer ?
#
loop_
_entity_poly.entity_id
_entity_poly.type
_entity_poly.pdbx_seq_one_letter_code
_entity_poly.pdbx_strand_id
1 'polypeptide(L)'
;MRQPDRPRRDTGLTLIELVVVMVVIGLVLVSITVSFVALARTAPRNEARSDDSRSLLGMTTFLPEDVNSTPPNGFIFTQTVSAVDAGCLGATSENLVQMTWAEATTTYRSSYRYEPTGDGRAIVRYFCIEGSGGTESVSLTAELPNPFATVSVTPVTDSFGREVGLDLQVTTSDGKVLTVDARSNNPAVFLPPIVVGSYPPVPVGNTAPIAQPVYSNAEPGTARDVYLNGADADGDILTASASAVPAGWTVNVNDQIATVTPPASATPGTVASFDYTVVDPYGQAASSFVEVEVVATATNTAPTAAPVTGTATAGEPYVINLPVSDAEGDPLTVTHAGADPSLSVTVYRHSLVIESDGSQPDPPPFDYTVTDPGGLSATSTIDLDVVVCQVTSFTSSETDGVIERRNGNKRLVNDVTFTVGYTGPCTNLVMEYDHDLGPSGTDYDPIYLSFGSGTEVTVDGHPGGLTPWTLGTHTFTLRNGLTAPPLLTLNLEVVPQ
;
A
#
# COMPACT_ATOMS: atom_id res chain seq x y z
N MET A 1 -21.78 -45.69 -66.33
CA MET A 1 -21.52 -44.31 -66.81
C MET A 1 -20.94 -43.53 -65.64
N ARG A 2 -19.63 -43.24 -65.65
CA ARG A 2 -18.96 -42.38 -64.65
C ARG A 2 -19.11 -40.93 -65.10
N GLN A 3 -19.62 -40.09 -64.22
CA GLN A 3 -19.68 -38.63 -64.38
C GLN A 3 -18.27 -38.07 -64.18
N PRO A 4 -17.78 -37.13 -65.02
CA PRO A 4 -16.44 -36.59 -64.84
C PRO A 4 -16.44 -35.55 -63.71
N ASP A 5 -15.55 -35.75 -62.74
CA ASP A 5 -15.21 -34.80 -61.69
C ASP A 5 -14.76 -33.47 -62.29
N ARG A 6 -15.35 -32.37 -61.80
CA ARG A 6 -14.85 -31.03 -62.09
C ARG A 6 -13.57 -30.79 -61.28
N PRO A 7 -12.47 -30.28 -61.89
CA PRO A 7 -11.28 -29.94 -61.13
C PRO A 7 -11.59 -28.77 -60.18
N ARG A 8 -11.43 -28.98 -58.87
CA ARG A 8 -11.31 -27.90 -57.89
C ARG A 8 -10.10 -27.07 -58.29
N ARG A 9 -10.32 -25.80 -58.65
CA ARG A 9 -9.24 -24.81 -58.75
C ARG A 9 -8.85 -24.45 -57.33
N ASP A 10 -7.77 -25.05 -56.82
CA ASP A 10 -7.03 -24.48 -55.71
C ASP A 10 -6.33 -23.23 -56.24
N THR A 11 -6.97 -22.07 -56.06
CA THR A 11 -6.34 -20.78 -56.25
C THR A 11 -5.38 -20.56 -55.08
N GLY A 12 -4.14 -21.01 -55.24
CA GLY A 12 -3.06 -20.65 -54.33
C GLY A 12 -2.83 -19.13 -54.34
N LEU A 13 -2.48 -18.59 -53.17
CA LEU A 13 -2.13 -17.19 -53.00
C LEU A 13 -0.98 -16.81 -53.94
N THR A 14 -1.20 -15.80 -54.77
CA THR A 14 -0.15 -15.22 -55.62
C THR A 14 0.84 -14.42 -54.76
N LEU A 15 2.08 -14.27 -55.23
CA LEU A 15 3.10 -13.46 -54.54
C LEU A 15 2.61 -12.03 -54.26
N ILE A 16 1.84 -11.46 -55.19
CA ILE A 16 1.25 -10.12 -55.06
C ILE A 16 0.22 -10.10 -53.92
N GLU A 17 -0.65 -11.11 -53.80
CA GLU A 17 -1.59 -11.20 -52.68
C GLU A 17 -0.87 -11.36 -51.33
N LEU A 18 0.22 -12.12 -51.27
CA LEU A 18 1.00 -12.29 -50.03
C LEU A 18 1.67 -10.97 -49.60
N VAL A 19 2.22 -10.20 -50.53
CA VAL A 19 2.79 -8.88 -50.22
C VAL A 19 1.70 -7.91 -49.79
N VAL A 20 0.54 -7.90 -50.45
CA VAL A 20 -0.61 -7.06 -50.04
C VAL A 20 -1.08 -7.43 -48.63
N VAL A 21 -1.21 -8.72 -48.32
CA VAL A 21 -1.61 -9.18 -46.98
C VAL A 21 -0.59 -8.77 -45.92
N MET A 22 0.71 -8.88 -46.18
CA MET A 22 1.75 -8.45 -45.24
C MET A 22 1.69 -6.93 -44.98
N VAL A 23 1.50 -6.13 -46.02
CA VAL A 23 1.39 -4.66 -45.88
C VAL A 23 0.11 -4.28 -45.13
N VAL A 24 -1.02 -4.93 -45.45
CA VAL A 24 -2.30 -4.69 -44.77
C VAL A 24 -2.23 -5.11 -43.31
N ILE A 25 -1.69 -6.29 -43.00
CA ILE A 25 -1.50 -6.74 -41.61
C ILE A 25 -0.58 -5.78 -40.86
N GLY A 26 0.51 -5.30 -41.46
CA GLY A 26 1.41 -4.32 -40.85
C GLY A 26 0.69 -3.01 -40.50
N LEU A 27 -0.11 -2.47 -41.43
CA LEU A 27 -0.90 -1.25 -41.19
C LEU A 27 -2.01 -1.46 -40.16
N VAL A 28 -2.72 -2.58 -40.24
CA VAL A 28 -3.82 -2.92 -39.33
C VAL A 28 -3.28 -3.15 -37.91
N LEU A 29 -2.18 -3.89 -37.73
CA LEU A 29 -1.59 -4.14 -36.41
C LEU A 29 -1.14 -2.86 -35.71
N VAL A 30 -0.53 -1.91 -36.43
CA VAL A 30 -0.16 -0.61 -35.86
C VAL A 30 -1.41 0.14 -35.40
N SER A 31 -2.47 0.18 -36.22
CA SER A 31 -3.72 0.86 -35.85
C SER A 31 -4.39 0.21 -34.63
N ILE A 32 -4.46 -1.12 -34.58
CA ILE A 32 -5.02 -1.87 -33.46
C ILE A 32 -4.20 -1.64 -32.19
N THR A 33 -2.87 -1.61 -32.30
CA THR A 33 -1.99 -1.41 -31.14
C THR A 33 -2.20 -0.01 -30.55
N VAL A 34 -2.28 1.03 -31.38
CA VAL A 34 -2.55 2.40 -30.90
C VAL A 34 -3.94 2.50 -30.27
N SER A 35 -4.97 1.92 -30.90
CA SER A 35 -6.32 1.90 -30.33
C SER A 35 -6.40 1.11 -29.03
N PHE A 36 -5.74 -0.04 -28.94
CA PHE A 36 -5.68 -0.85 -27.73
C PHE A 36 -4.94 -0.13 -26.60
N VAL A 37 -3.80 0.52 -26.89
CA VAL A 37 -3.07 1.31 -25.90
C VAL A 37 -3.91 2.50 -25.42
N ALA A 38 -4.63 3.17 -26.32
CA ALA A 38 -5.56 4.23 -25.95
C ALA A 38 -6.65 3.70 -25.01
N LEU A 39 -7.34 2.61 -25.40
CA LEU A 39 -8.38 1.96 -24.59
C LEU A 39 -7.86 1.45 -23.24
N ALA A 40 -6.66 0.88 -23.23
CA ALA A 40 -6.03 0.39 -22.01
C ALA A 40 -5.67 1.55 -21.08
N ARG A 41 -5.30 2.72 -21.60
CA ARG A 41 -5.00 3.91 -20.79
C ARG A 41 -6.25 4.66 -20.30
N THR A 42 -7.32 4.69 -21.10
CA THR A 42 -8.58 5.37 -20.77
C THR A 42 -9.57 4.48 -20.04
N ALA A 43 -9.20 3.24 -19.71
CA ALA A 43 -10.01 2.41 -18.83
C ALA A 43 -9.98 3.03 -17.43
N PRO A 44 -11.13 3.30 -16.77
CA PRO A 44 -11.18 4.08 -15.54
C PRO A 44 -10.23 3.56 -14.44
N ARG A 45 -10.12 2.24 -14.30
CA ARG A 45 -9.20 1.60 -13.33
C ARG A 45 -7.71 1.83 -13.64
N ASN A 46 -7.34 1.92 -14.91
CA ASN A 46 -5.95 2.12 -15.30
C ASN A 46 -5.56 3.60 -15.23
N GLU A 47 -6.49 4.49 -15.55
CA GLU A 47 -6.37 5.93 -15.37
C GLU A 47 -6.17 6.26 -13.89
N ALA A 48 -7.03 5.75 -13.01
CA ALA A 48 -6.90 5.95 -11.56
C ALA A 48 -5.57 5.39 -11.00
N ARG A 49 -5.14 4.20 -11.43
CA ARG A 49 -3.82 3.66 -11.02
C ARG A 49 -2.65 4.52 -11.51
N SER A 50 -2.76 5.10 -12.71
CA SER A 50 -1.76 6.00 -13.26
C SER A 50 -1.72 7.31 -12.46
N ASP A 51 -2.87 7.85 -12.10
CA ASP A 51 -3.03 9.10 -11.35
C ASP A 51 -2.59 8.98 -9.89
N ASP A 52 -2.88 7.85 -9.25
CA ASP A 52 -2.30 7.45 -7.96
C ASP A 52 -0.77 7.46 -8.02
N SER A 53 -0.21 6.81 -9.06
CA SER A 53 1.24 6.66 -9.21
C SER A 53 1.91 8.01 -9.45
N ARG A 54 1.29 8.89 -10.25
CA ARG A 54 1.76 10.26 -10.47
C ARG A 54 1.69 11.10 -9.20
N SER A 55 0.59 10.99 -8.45
CA SER A 55 0.40 11.74 -7.21
C SER A 55 1.39 11.33 -6.14
N LEU A 56 1.60 10.03 -5.96
CA LEU A 56 2.62 9.51 -5.04
C LEU A 56 4.02 9.93 -5.48
N LEU A 57 4.35 9.82 -6.78
CA LEU A 57 5.66 10.24 -7.29
C LEU A 57 5.90 11.73 -7.05
N GLY A 58 4.95 12.60 -7.40
CA GLY A 58 5.13 14.05 -7.22
C GLY A 58 5.26 14.45 -5.75
N MET A 59 4.42 13.88 -4.87
CA MET A 59 4.51 14.14 -3.43
C MET A 59 5.83 13.63 -2.83
N THR A 60 6.27 12.42 -3.16
CA THR A 60 7.51 11.83 -2.61
C THR A 60 8.79 12.44 -3.20
N THR A 61 8.71 13.09 -4.36
CA THR A 61 9.88 13.72 -4.99
C THR A 61 10.32 14.99 -4.27
N PHE A 62 9.37 15.85 -3.87
CA PHE A 62 9.70 17.18 -3.35
C PHE A 62 9.42 17.36 -1.87
N LEU A 63 8.37 16.73 -1.33
CA LEU A 63 7.95 16.96 0.06
C LEU A 63 9.00 16.52 1.07
N PRO A 64 9.62 15.31 0.97
CA PRO A 64 10.64 14.91 1.93
C PRO A 64 11.87 15.84 1.91
N GLU A 65 12.29 16.32 0.74
CA GLU A 65 13.46 17.20 0.60
C GLU A 65 13.20 18.59 1.20
N ASP A 66 12.03 19.18 0.91
CA ASP A 66 11.64 20.48 1.48
C ASP A 66 11.52 20.39 3.01
N VAL A 67 10.90 19.32 3.51
CA VAL A 67 10.77 19.07 4.95
C VAL A 67 12.15 18.86 5.57
N ASN A 68 13.03 18.07 4.94
CA ASN A 68 14.38 17.83 5.41
C ASN A 68 15.24 19.11 5.45
N SER A 69 14.96 20.06 4.56
CA SER A 69 15.61 21.37 4.56
C SER A 69 15.03 22.34 5.59
N THR A 70 13.83 22.09 6.10
CA THR A 70 13.10 23.04 6.94
C THR A 70 13.47 22.89 8.42
N PRO A 71 13.99 23.93 9.09
CA PRO A 71 14.27 23.91 10.52
C PRO A 71 12.98 23.86 11.35
N PRO A 72 13.05 23.55 12.67
CA PRO A 72 11.83 23.35 13.45
C PRO A 72 10.92 24.58 13.62
N ASN A 73 11.43 25.78 13.36
CA ASN A 73 10.67 27.04 13.34
C ASN A 73 10.26 27.50 11.94
N GLY A 74 10.56 26.69 10.92
CA GLY A 74 10.32 27.00 9.51
C GLY A 74 8.97 26.51 8.98
N PHE A 75 8.22 25.72 9.76
CA PHE A 75 6.92 25.19 9.39
C PHE A 75 5.78 26.16 9.76
N ILE A 76 4.81 26.29 8.87
CA ILE A 76 3.59 27.06 9.07
C ILE A 76 2.42 26.25 8.51
N PHE A 77 1.59 25.72 9.40
CA PHE A 77 0.43 24.88 9.06
C PHE A 77 -0.89 25.65 8.98
N THR A 78 -0.85 26.98 9.10
CA THR A 78 -2.04 27.82 9.04
C THR A 78 -2.66 27.74 7.64
N GLN A 79 -3.89 27.23 7.59
CA GLN A 79 -4.71 27.19 6.38
C GLN A 79 -5.38 28.56 6.16
N THR A 80 -4.59 29.58 5.80
CA THR A 80 -5.13 30.90 5.42
C THR A 80 -5.28 31.03 3.91
N VAL A 81 -6.35 31.72 3.49
CA VAL A 81 -6.75 31.94 2.09
C VAL A 81 -6.12 33.22 1.50
N SER A 82 -5.20 33.87 2.21
CA SER A 82 -4.66 35.18 1.81
C SER A 82 -3.32 35.05 1.08
N ALA A 83 -3.24 35.61 -0.12
CA ALA A 83 -2.03 35.70 -0.95
C ALA A 83 -0.86 36.47 -0.31
N VAL A 84 -1.05 37.02 0.91
CA VAL A 84 -0.07 37.86 1.62
C VAL A 84 0.86 37.03 2.52
N ASP A 85 0.45 35.83 2.95
CA ASP A 85 1.25 35.01 3.89
C ASP A 85 2.24 34.06 3.22
N ALA A 86 2.21 34.02 1.88
CA ALA A 86 2.87 33.02 1.04
C ALA A 86 4.39 33.17 0.89
N GLY A 87 4.90 34.39 1.05
CA GLY A 87 6.27 34.82 0.69
C GLY A 87 6.71 34.60 -0.77
N CYS A 88 6.02 33.77 -1.56
CA CYS A 88 6.11 33.61 -3.00
C CYS A 88 4.87 34.25 -3.65
N LEU A 89 5.06 35.28 -4.47
CA LEU A 89 3.96 36.00 -5.12
C LEU A 89 3.23 35.07 -6.10
N GLY A 90 1.89 34.93 -6.02
CA GLY A 90 1.14 34.42 -7.17
C GLY A 90 -0.19 33.69 -6.97
N ALA A 91 -0.62 33.25 -5.78
CA ALA A 91 -1.83 32.42 -5.69
C ALA A 91 -2.75 32.76 -4.49
N THR A 92 -4.06 32.71 -4.72
CA THR A 92 -5.16 32.99 -3.76
C THR A 92 -5.86 31.71 -3.28
N SER A 93 -5.17 30.57 -3.34
CA SER A 93 -5.67 29.24 -2.98
C SER A 93 -5.42 28.90 -1.51
N GLU A 94 -6.02 27.79 -1.03
CA GLU A 94 -5.84 27.32 0.35
C GLU A 94 -4.47 26.68 0.54
N ASN A 95 -3.73 27.21 1.51
CA ASN A 95 -2.40 26.73 1.90
C ASN A 95 -2.54 25.47 2.77
N LEU A 96 -1.82 24.41 2.41
CA LEU A 96 -1.75 23.17 3.18
C LEU A 96 -0.62 23.25 4.21
N VAL A 97 0.57 23.62 3.75
CA VAL A 97 1.75 23.85 4.59
C VAL A 97 2.70 24.79 3.87
N GLN A 98 3.31 25.68 4.65
CA GLN A 98 4.41 26.50 4.21
C GLN A 98 5.67 26.15 5.00
N MET A 99 6.78 26.14 4.28
CA MET A 99 8.09 25.75 4.75
C MET A 99 9.09 26.85 4.38
N THR A 100 9.92 27.23 5.34
CA THR A 100 10.94 28.26 5.18
C THR A 100 12.26 27.75 5.71
N TRP A 101 13.30 27.80 4.89
CA TRP A 101 14.66 27.49 5.31
C TRP A 101 15.64 28.50 4.73
N ALA A 102 16.86 28.51 5.24
CA ALA A 102 17.91 29.35 4.70
C ALA A 102 19.15 28.50 4.41
N GLU A 103 19.81 28.85 3.31
CA GLU A 103 21.14 28.33 2.97
C GLU A 103 22.06 29.54 2.84
N ALA A 104 23.06 29.62 3.72
CA ALA A 104 23.91 30.80 3.88
C ALA A 104 23.08 32.08 4.09
N THR A 105 23.12 33.04 3.16
CA THR A 105 22.41 34.33 3.24
C THR A 105 21.07 34.33 2.48
N THR A 106 20.69 33.21 1.88
CA THR A 106 19.53 33.11 1.01
C THR A 106 18.42 32.34 1.71
N THR A 107 17.27 32.99 1.91
CA THR A 107 16.07 32.33 2.43
C THR A 107 15.27 31.75 1.27
N TYR A 108 14.96 30.47 1.38
CA TYR A 108 14.07 29.74 0.47
C TYR A 108 12.73 29.49 1.13
N ARG A 109 11.69 29.44 0.30
CA ARG A 109 10.33 29.18 0.74
C ARG A 109 9.65 28.20 -0.20
N SER A 110 8.93 27.24 0.38
CA SER A 110 8.08 26.30 -0.34
C SER A 110 6.67 26.34 0.28
N SER A 111 5.64 26.39 -0.56
CA SER A 111 4.23 26.41 -0.15
C SER A 111 3.46 25.36 -0.95
N TYR A 112 2.85 24.42 -0.23
CA TYR A 112 2.02 23.36 -0.79
C TYR A 112 0.58 23.81 -0.71
N ARG A 113 -0.12 23.78 -1.84
CA ARG A 113 -1.43 24.40 -1.97
C ARG A 113 -2.42 23.49 -2.63
N TYR A 114 -3.67 23.54 -2.19
CA TYR A 114 -4.74 22.77 -2.80
C TYR A 114 -5.55 23.65 -3.75
N GLU A 115 -5.27 23.54 -5.04
CA GLU A 115 -5.75 24.48 -6.07
C GLU A 115 -6.85 23.86 -6.93
N PRO A 116 -7.85 24.65 -7.38
CA PRO A 116 -8.83 24.17 -8.33
C PRO A 116 -8.20 23.89 -9.70
N THR A 117 -8.54 22.74 -10.29
CA THR A 117 -8.23 22.38 -11.68
C THR A 117 -9.52 22.43 -12.52
N GLY A 118 -9.44 22.09 -13.80
CA GLY A 118 -10.59 22.11 -14.71
C GLY A 118 -11.72 21.15 -14.30
N ASP A 119 -11.38 19.97 -13.78
CA ASP A 119 -12.33 18.89 -13.48
C ASP A 119 -12.28 18.44 -12.00
N GLY A 120 -11.48 19.10 -11.15
CA GLY A 120 -11.24 18.72 -9.75
C GLY A 120 -10.30 19.69 -9.05
N ARG A 121 -9.32 19.16 -8.30
CA ARG A 121 -8.27 19.95 -7.63
C ARG A 121 -6.92 19.25 -7.73
N ALA A 122 -5.83 19.97 -7.46
CA ALA A 122 -4.50 19.37 -7.38
C ALA A 122 -3.68 20.02 -6.27
N ILE A 123 -2.74 19.26 -5.72
CA ILE A 123 -1.71 19.82 -4.85
C ILE A 123 -0.63 20.42 -5.74
N VAL A 124 -0.35 21.70 -5.56
CA VAL A 124 0.67 22.44 -6.30
C VAL A 124 1.70 22.94 -5.31
N ARG A 125 2.98 22.65 -5.60
CA ARG A 125 4.12 23.21 -4.88
C ARG A 125 4.53 24.51 -5.54
N TYR A 126 4.55 25.58 -4.77
CA TYR A 126 5.12 26.87 -5.13
C TYR A 126 6.43 27.04 -4.40
N PHE A 127 7.48 27.49 -5.10
CA PHE A 127 8.77 27.74 -4.49
C PHE A 127 9.41 29.02 -4.99
N CYS A 128 10.13 29.69 -4.10
CA CYS A 128 10.81 30.95 -4.41
C CYS A 128 11.95 31.22 -3.44
N ILE A 129 12.79 32.17 -3.83
CA ILE A 129 13.75 32.82 -2.95
C ILE A 129 13.10 34.09 -2.39
N GLU A 130 13.19 34.29 -1.08
CA GLU A 130 12.64 35.47 -0.41
C GLU A 130 13.22 36.76 -1.01
N GLY A 131 12.33 37.68 -1.44
CA GLY A 131 12.73 38.94 -2.05
C GLY A 131 13.14 38.87 -3.53
N SER A 132 13.22 37.69 -4.14
CA SER A 132 13.61 37.53 -5.56
C SER A 132 12.53 37.95 -6.57
N GLY A 133 11.27 38.07 -6.15
CA GLY A 133 10.13 38.42 -7.00
C GLY A 133 9.71 37.34 -8.00
N GLY A 134 10.46 36.24 -8.14
CA GLY A 134 10.15 35.09 -8.98
C GLY A 134 9.54 33.94 -8.18
N THR A 135 8.44 33.38 -8.68
CA THR A 135 7.79 32.20 -8.12
C THR A 135 7.72 31.13 -9.19
N GLU A 136 8.23 29.94 -8.89
CA GLU A 136 8.08 28.75 -9.73
C GLU A 136 7.03 27.82 -9.11
N SER A 137 6.34 27.04 -9.93
CA SER A 137 5.33 26.10 -9.47
C SER A 137 5.36 24.78 -10.22
N VAL A 138 5.03 23.71 -9.51
CA VAL A 138 4.90 22.35 -10.05
C VAL A 138 3.67 21.68 -9.45
N SER A 139 2.83 21.11 -10.32
CA SER A 139 1.69 20.29 -9.88
C SER A 139 2.21 18.93 -9.44
N LEU A 140 1.95 18.57 -8.18
CA LEU A 140 2.46 17.35 -7.56
C LEU A 140 1.52 16.17 -7.74
N THR A 141 0.22 16.42 -7.84
CA THR A 141 -0.79 15.38 -7.94
C THR A 141 -1.46 15.40 -9.29
N ALA A 142 -2.01 14.26 -9.67
CA ALA A 142 -3.09 14.22 -10.64
C ALA A 142 -4.35 14.86 -10.03
N GLU A 143 -5.48 14.75 -10.74
CA GLU A 143 -6.73 15.36 -10.32
C GLU A 143 -7.32 14.67 -9.09
N LEU A 144 -7.67 15.46 -8.09
CA LEU A 144 -8.18 15.06 -6.78
C LEU A 144 -9.63 15.51 -6.58
N PRO A 145 -10.42 14.79 -5.74
CA PRO A 145 -11.81 15.14 -5.42
C PRO A 145 -12.03 16.56 -4.88
N ASN A 146 -13.13 17.21 -5.28
CA ASN A 146 -13.36 18.64 -5.02
C ASN A 146 -13.77 19.05 -3.57
N PRO A 147 -14.14 18.21 -2.59
CA PRO A 147 -14.22 18.68 -1.21
C PRO A 147 -12.87 18.61 -0.46
N PHE A 148 -12.62 19.58 0.44
CA PHE A 148 -11.40 19.68 1.26
C PHE A 148 -11.18 18.54 2.27
N ALA A 149 -12.22 17.76 2.58
CA ALA A 149 -12.15 16.64 3.52
C ALA A 149 -11.25 15.47 3.05
N THR A 150 -10.65 15.63 1.86
CA THR A 150 -9.87 14.65 1.13
C THR A 150 -8.36 14.81 1.38
N VAL A 151 -7.91 15.93 1.97
CA VAL A 151 -6.49 16.18 2.30
C VAL A 151 -6.35 16.54 3.77
N SER A 152 -5.49 15.83 4.49
CA SER A 152 -5.12 16.15 5.87
C SER A 152 -3.61 16.35 5.99
N VAL A 153 -3.22 17.40 6.72
CA VAL A 153 -1.83 17.67 7.09
C VAL A 153 -1.76 17.64 8.60
N THR A 154 -0.95 16.73 9.13
CA THR A 154 -0.76 16.60 10.58
C THR A 154 0.69 16.97 10.90
N PRO A 155 0.95 18.02 11.72
CA PRO A 155 2.29 18.33 12.17
C PRO A 155 2.87 17.16 12.97
N VAL A 156 4.15 16.89 12.78
CA VAL A 156 4.88 15.90 13.58
C VAL A 156 5.87 16.64 14.46
N THR A 157 5.78 16.37 15.76
CA THR A 157 6.61 17.03 16.76
C THR A 157 7.63 16.08 17.37
N ASP A 158 8.79 16.61 17.74
CA ASP A 158 9.76 15.88 18.55
C ASP A 158 9.34 15.80 20.03
N SER A 159 10.16 15.16 20.85
CA SER A 159 9.96 15.03 22.32
C SER A 159 9.90 16.36 23.07
N PHE A 160 10.29 17.47 22.42
CA PHE A 160 10.27 18.83 22.98
C PHE A 160 9.08 19.65 22.45
N GLY A 161 8.19 19.06 21.66
CA GLY A 161 7.02 19.72 21.09
C GLY A 161 7.35 20.64 19.91
N ARG A 162 8.56 20.54 19.33
CA ARG A 162 8.95 21.33 18.15
C ARG A 162 8.51 20.61 16.89
N GLU A 163 8.00 21.34 15.91
CA GLU A 163 7.60 20.77 14.62
C GLU A 163 8.85 20.29 13.86
N VAL A 164 8.95 19.00 13.60
CA VAL A 164 10.09 18.36 12.91
C VAL A 164 9.64 17.62 11.66
N GLY A 165 8.49 18.00 11.10
CA GLY A 165 7.95 17.38 9.91
C GLY A 165 6.43 17.37 9.91
N LEU A 166 5.88 16.55 9.02
CA LEU A 166 4.45 16.41 8.83
C LEU A 166 4.09 15.06 8.22
N ASP A 167 2.86 14.64 8.46
CA ASP A 167 2.20 13.55 7.73
C ASP A 167 1.13 14.16 6.83
N LEU A 168 1.25 13.93 5.52
CA LEU A 168 0.31 14.40 4.50
C LEU A 168 -0.49 13.21 3.99
N GLN A 169 -1.80 13.19 4.24
CA GLN A 169 -2.71 12.18 3.69
C GLN A 169 -3.59 12.79 2.62
N VAL A 170 -3.74 12.06 1.51
CA VAL A 170 -4.55 12.45 0.36
C VAL A 170 -5.42 11.28 -0.06
N THR A 171 -6.72 11.48 -0.10
CA THR A 171 -7.66 10.52 -0.65
C THR A 171 -7.82 10.77 -2.16
N THR A 172 -7.57 9.73 -2.96
CA THR A 172 -7.65 9.79 -4.42
C THR A 172 -9.11 9.74 -4.89
N SER A 173 -9.36 9.98 -6.18
CA SER A 173 -10.71 9.87 -6.78
C SER A 173 -11.35 8.50 -6.64
N ASP A 174 -10.54 7.44 -6.55
CA ASP A 174 -10.97 6.06 -6.33
C ASP A 174 -11.14 5.70 -4.83
N GLY A 175 -10.99 6.68 -3.92
CA GLY A 175 -11.18 6.50 -2.48
C GLY A 175 -9.99 5.86 -1.75
N LYS A 176 -8.87 5.62 -2.44
CA LYS A 176 -7.63 5.15 -1.82
C LYS A 176 -6.92 6.29 -1.10
N VAL A 177 -6.46 6.04 0.12
CA VAL A 177 -5.67 6.98 0.91
C VAL A 177 -4.18 6.79 0.60
N LEU A 178 -3.52 7.87 0.20
CA LEU A 178 -2.08 7.97 0.05
C LEU A 178 -1.53 8.75 1.23
N THR A 179 -0.54 8.19 1.92
CA THR A 179 0.12 8.84 3.06
C THR A 179 1.59 9.07 2.71
N VAL A 180 2.07 10.29 2.94
CA VAL A 180 3.49 10.65 2.83
C VAL A 180 3.94 11.23 4.16
N ASP A 181 4.85 10.50 4.81
CA ASP A 181 5.47 10.91 6.06
C ASP A 181 6.80 11.58 5.74
N ALA A 182 7.00 12.79 6.23
CA ALA A 182 8.23 13.54 6.03
C ALA A 182 8.76 14.06 7.37
N ARG A 183 10.07 13.93 7.58
CA ARG A 183 10.77 14.32 8.82
C ARG A 183 11.97 15.18 8.48
N SER A 184 12.16 16.23 9.26
CA SER A 184 13.29 17.13 9.15
C SER A 184 14.46 16.64 9.97
N ASN A 185 15.63 16.53 9.33
CA ASN A 185 16.91 16.39 10.04
C ASN A 185 17.65 17.72 10.14
N ASN A 186 17.08 18.86 9.70
CA ASN A 186 17.71 20.15 9.83
C ASN A 186 17.56 20.68 11.27
N PRO A 187 18.64 20.75 12.07
CA PRO A 187 18.55 21.21 13.46
C PRO A 187 18.45 22.75 13.58
N ALA A 188 18.34 23.49 12.47
CA ALA A 188 18.46 24.95 12.40
C ALA A 188 19.84 25.50 12.79
N VAL A 189 20.87 24.63 12.80
CA VAL A 189 22.25 25.00 13.08
C VAL A 189 22.95 25.13 11.74
N PHE A 190 23.23 26.35 11.31
CA PHE A 190 24.06 26.58 10.13
C PHE A 190 25.46 26.03 10.43
N LEU A 191 25.86 24.97 9.71
CA LEU A 191 27.28 24.77 9.50
C LEU A 191 27.77 25.99 8.70
N PRO A 192 28.85 26.67 9.13
CA PRO A 192 29.39 27.77 8.36
C PRO A 192 29.68 27.29 6.91
N PRO A 193 29.40 28.10 5.89
CA PRO A 193 29.53 27.68 4.51
C PRO A 193 30.96 27.23 4.20
N ILE A 194 31.11 26.04 3.59
CA ILE A 194 32.39 25.65 2.99
C ILE A 194 32.61 26.54 1.77
N VAL A 195 33.48 27.54 1.91
CA VAL A 195 33.91 28.39 0.81
C VAL A 195 34.84 27.58 -0.10
N VAL A 196 34.28 26.92 -1.11
CA VAL A 196 35.07 26.35 -2.21
C VAL A 196 35.41 27.47 -3.20
N GLY A 197 36.54 28.11 -2.97
CA GLY A 197 37.32 28.77 -4.03
C GLY A 197 36.92 30.18 -4.43
N SER A 198 37.28 31.16 -3.62
CA SER A 198 38.18 32.22 -4.08
C SER A 198 38.92 32.75 -2.86
N TYR A 199 40.24 32.57 -2.82
CA TYR A 199 41.09 33.10 -1.76
C TYR A 199 40.93 34.64 -1.76
N PRO A 200 40.26 35.26 -0.79
CA PRO A 200 40.44 36.68 -0.56
C PRO A 200 41.88 36.84 -0.01
N PRO A 201 42.53 37.99 -0.19
CA PRO A 201 43.77 38.24 0.52
C PRO A 201 43.50 38.07 2.02
N VAL A 202 44.31 37.22 2.65
CA VAL A 202 44.38 36.95 4.10
C VAL A 202 43.98 38.20 4.89
N PRO A 203 42.88 38.19 5.69
CA PRO A 203 42.67 39.21 6.69
C PRO A 203 43.88 39.18 7.61
N VAL A 204 44.56 40.31 7.77
CA VAL A 204 45.60 40.45 8.79
C VAL A 204 44.92 40.40 10.16
N GLY A 205 44.82 39.19 10.70
CA GLY A 205 44.30 38.85 12.03
C GLY A 205 43.43 37.60 11.97
N ASN A 206 43.88 36.52 12.62
CA ASN A 206 43.05 35.34 12.93
C ASN A 206 42.06 35.71 14.05
N THR A 207 40.79 35.37 13.89
CA THR A 207 39.75 35.57 14.92
C THR A 207 39.70 34.35 15.82
N ALA A 208 39.67 34.54 17.14
CA ALA A 208 39.54 33.40 18.05
C ALA A 208 38.17 32.72 17.88
N PRO A 209 38.09 31.39 18.08
CA PRO A 209 36.80 30.69 18.08
C PRO A 209 35.91 31.16 19.23
N ILE A 210 34.63 30.83 19.15
CA ILE A 210 33.64 30.97 20.23
C ILE A 210 33.13 29.59 20.64
N ALA A 211 32.83 29.41 21.93
CA ALA A 211 32.28 28.18 22.50
C ALA A 211 31.00 28.50 23.28
N GLN A 212 29.97 27.68 23.14
CA GLN A 212 28.66 27.85 23.80
C GLN A 212 28.32 26.66 24.72
N PRO A 213 27.56 26.87 25.80
CA PRO A 213 27.19 25.78 26.69
C PRO A 213 26.35 24.73 25.96
N VAL A 214 26.57 23.45 26.29
CA VAL A 214 25.85 22.31 25.72
C VAL A 214 25.11 21.58 26.83
N TYR A 215 23.86 21.22 26.58
CA TYR A 215 23.02 20.47 27.50
C TYR A 215 22.58 19.18 26.84
N SER A 216 22.68 18.06 27.57
CA SER A 216 22.31 16.74 27.08
C SER A 216 21.72 15.88 28.20
N ASN A 217 21.18 14.72 27.81
CA ASN A 217 20.75 13.68 28.73
C ASN A 217 21.37 12.33 28.34
N ALA A 218 21.56 11.46 29.31
CA ALA A 218 22.08 10.12 29.07
C ALA A 218 21.55 9.13 30.12
N GLU A 219 21.45 7.86 29.74
CA GLU A 219 21.08 6.80 30.66
C GLU A 219 22.32 6.25 31.41
N PRO A 220 22.16 5.71 32.63
CA PRO A 220 23.25 5.08 33.37
C PRO A 220 23.98 4.02 32.56
N GLY A 221 25.29 4.19 32.35
CA GLY A 221 26.13 3.22 31.65
C GLY A 221 26.01 3.20 30.13
N THR A 222 25.14 4.03 29.54
CA THR A 222 24.93 4.10 28.08
C THR A 222 25.70 5.27 27.48
N ALA A 223 26.44 5.02 26.40
CA ALA A 223 27.18 6.05 25.70
C ALA A 223 26.21 6.96 24.90
N ARG A 224 26.47 8.28 24.95
CA ARG A 224 25.70 9.30 24.24
C ARG A 224 26.63 10.26 23.54
N ASP A 225 26.44 10.45 22.25
CA ASP A 225 27.16 11.47 21.50
C ASP A 225 26.56 12.85 21.71
N VAL A 226 27.44 13.82 21.93
CA VAL A 226 27.12 15.22 22.19
C VAL A 226 27.99 16.09 21.29
N TYR A 227 27.35 17.00 20.55
CA TYR A 227 28.06 17.97 19.72
C TYR A 227 28.58 19.14 20.58
N LEU A 228 29.88 19.37 20.55
CA LEU A 228 30.55 20.48 21.24
C LEU A 228 30.39 21.75 20.41
N ASN A 229 29.58 22.69 20.89
CA ASN A 229 29.16 23.86 20.13
C ASN A 229 30.26 24.94 20.04
N GLY A 230 31.23 24.71 19.16
CA GLY A 230 32.27 25.65 18.78
C GLY A 230 32.06 26.22 17.37
N ALA A 231 32.31 27.51 17.20
CA ALA A 231 32.27 28.16 15.90
C ALA A 231 33.48 29.08 15.72
N ASP A 232 33.97 29.17 14.49
CA ASP A 232 35.06 30.05 14.11
C ASP A 232 34.60 31.01 13.01
N ALA A 233 34.91 32.31 13.16
CA ALA A 233 34.44 33.33 12.24
C ALA A 233 35.18 33.31 10.89
N ASP A 234 36.41 32.78 10.88
CA ASP A 234 37.24 32.64 9.69
C ASP A 234 36.99 31.29 8.99
N GLY A 235 36.16 30.43 9.57
CA GLY A 235 35.79 29.11 9.04
C GLY A 235 36.87 28.05 9.26
N ASP A 236 37.78 28.29 10.22
CA ASP A 236 38.82 27.34 10.56
C ASP A 236 38.26 26.06 11.17
N ILE A 237 38.89 24.92 10.83
CA ILE A 237 38.54 23.63 11.42
C ILE A 237 39.03 23.63 12.88
N LEU A 238 38.09 23.52 13.81
CA LEU A 238 38.42 23.48 15.23
C LEU A 238 38.62 22.04 15.71
N THR A 239 39.64 21.85 16.53
CA THR A 239 39.82 20.65 17.33
C THR A 239 39.23 20.87 18.71
N ALA A 240 38.61 19.85 19.32
CA ALA A 240 38.07 19.97 20.67
C ALA A 240 38.75 19.02 21.66
N SER A 241 38.71 19.39 22.92
CA SER A 241 39.15 18.57 24.05
C SER A 241 38.22 18.76 25.23
N ALA A 242 38.06 17.70 26.03
CA ALA A 242 37.29 17.74 27.28
C ALA A 242 38.23 17.74 28.48
N SER A 243 37.82 18.40 29.55
CA SER A 243 38.53 18.48 30.83
C SER A 243 37.53 18.54 31.98
N ALA A 244 38.00 18.44 33.22
CA ALA A 244 37.15 18.41 34.42
C ALA A 244 36.07 17.30 34.41
N VAL A 245 36.31 16.18 33.72
CA VAL A 245 35.36 15.05 33.65
C VAL A 245 35.14 14.47 35.06
N PRO A 246 33.89 14.40 35.55
CA PRO A 246 33.60 13.89 36.89
C PRO A 246 34.01 12.43 37.08
N ALA A 247 34.33 12.06 38.32
CA ALA A 247 34.76 10.71 38.64
C ALA A 247 33.70 9.66 38.23
N GLY A 248 34.13 8.61 37.54
CA GLY A 248 33.28 7.53 37.05
C GLY A 248 32.57 7.82 35.72
N TRP A 249 32.59 9.06 35.24
CA TRP A 249 32.16 9.39 33.88
C TRP A 249 33.28 9.12 32.89
N THR A 250 32.92 8.75 31.66
CA THR A 250 33.88 8.66 30.56
C THR A 250 33.46 9.63 29.46
N VAL A 251 34.44 10.36 28.92
CA VAL A 251 34.26 11.28 27.79
C VAL A 251 35.38 11.00 26.81
N ASN A 252 35.02 10.62 25.59
CA ASN A 252 35.95 10.50 24.48
C ASN A 252 35.59 11.56 23.43
N VAL A 253 36.56 12.38 23.03
CA VAL A 253 36.33 13.45 22.06
C VAL A 253 37.00 13.08 20.75
N ASN A 254 36.24 13.13 19.66
CA ASN A 254 36.72 13.02 18.31
C ASN A 254 36.19 14.22 17.52
N ASP A 255 37.09 15.07 17.03
CA ASP A 255 36.76 16.39 16.47
C ASP A 255 35.89 17.21 17.43
N GLN A 256 34.68 17.60 17.04
CA GLN A 256 33.71 18.31 17.88
C GLN A 256 32.61 17.40 18.44
N ILE A 257 32.78 16.08 18.38
CA ILE A 257 31.83 15.12 18.95
C ILE A 257 32.43 14.51 20.22
N ALA A 258 31.74 14.68 21.34
CA ALA A 258 32.06 14.04 22.60
C ALA A 258 31.11 12.85 22.85
N THR A 259 31.65 11.64 22.89
CA THR A 259 30.93 10.45 23.36
C THR A 259 31.02 10.41 24.89
N VAL A 260 29.91 10.66 25.57
CA VAL A 260 29.79 10.75 27.02
C VAL A 260 29.08 9.51 27.56
N THR A 261 29.65 8.83 28.56
CA THR A 261 29.00 7.69 29.22
C THR A 261 28.93 7.93 30.73
N PRO A 262 27.73 8.04 31.32
CA PRO A 262 27.55 8.08 32.77
C PRO A 262 27.99 6.75 33.43
N PRO A 263 28.38 6.75 34.71
CA PRO A 263 28.55 5.51 35.46
C PRO A 263 27.27 4.67 35.42
N ALA A 264 27.38 3.36 35.26
CA ALA A 264 26.21 2.45 35.31
C ALA A 264 25.47 2.50 36.65
N SER A 265 26.13 2.95 37.72
CA SER A 265 25.54 3.15 39.05
C SER A 265 24.95 4.55 39.28
N ALA A 266 24.90 5.41 38.25
CA ALA A 266 24.38 6.76 38.38
C ALA A 266 22.86 6.73 38.62
N THR A 267 22.38 7.53 39.57
CA THR A 267 20.96 7.65 39.88
C THR A 267 20.29 8.62 38.91
N PRO A 268 19.09 8.32 38.37
CA PRO A 268 18.31 9.29 37.61
C PRO A 268 18.10 10.61 38.37
N GLY A 269 18.19 11.74 37.67
CA GLY A 269 18.21 13.10 38.21
C GLY A 269 19.60 13.60 38.66
N THR A 270 20.65 12.78 38.53
CA THR A 270 22.03 13.25 38.75
C THR A 270 22.47 14.13 37.59
N VAL A 271 22.96 15.33 37.86
CA VAL A 271 23.52 16.24 36.86
C VAL A 271 25.04 16.27 37.00
N ALA A 272 25.75 16.08 35.89
CA ALA A 272 27.20 16.17 35.81
C ALA A 272 27.61 17.25 34.81
N SER A 273 28.69 17.97 35.11
CA SER A 273 29.23 19.00 34.22
C SER A 273 30.71 18.75 33.98
N PHE A 274 31.16 18.96 32.75
CA PHE A 274 32.57 18.95 32.36
C PHE A 274 32.87 20.09 31.40
N ASP A 275 34.10 20.56 31.39
CA ASP A 275 34.53 21.66 30.53
C ASP A 275 35.00 21.12 29.18
N TYR A 276 34.76 21.86 28.10
CA TYR A 276 35.36 21.59 26.81
C TYR A 276 36.03 22.84 26.25
N THR A 277 37.07 22.64 25.46
CA THR A 277 37.82 23.70 24.78
C THR A 277 37.95 23.37 23.31
N VAL A 278 37.60 24.34 22.46
CA VAL A 278 37.81 24.30 21.01
C VAL A 278 39.01 25.17 20.65
N VAL A 279 39.85 24.69 19.74
CA VAL A 279 41.12 25.32 19.36
C VAL A 279 41.23 25.37 17.85
N ASP A 280 41.55 26.54 17.32
CA ASP A 280 41.82 26.76 15.90
C ASP A 280 43.23 26.28 15.49
N PRO A 281 43.54 26.16 14.18
CA PRO A 281 44.86 25.75 13.71
C PRO A 281 46.01 26.71 14.08
N TYR A 282 45.69 27.93 14.51
CA TYR A 282 46.63 28.98 14.89
C TYR A 282 46.86 29.06 16.41
N GLY A 283 46.19 28.20 17.19
CA GLY A 283 46.34 28.04 18.63
C GLY A 283 45.48 28.98 19.48
N GLN A 284 44.51 29.72 18.92
CA GLN A 284 43.52 30.41 19.75
C GLN A 284 42.42 29.44 20.18
N ALA A 285 41.88 29.68 21.37
CA ALA A 285 40.99 28.74 22.03
C ALA A 285 39.81 29.43 22.71
N ALA A 286 38.68 28.74 22.74
CA ALA A 286 37.52 29.11 23.54
C ALA A 286 37.00 27.92 24.33
N SER A 287 36.53 28.18 25.54
CA SER A 287 36.05 27.14 26.46
C SER A 287 34.60 27.40 26.85
N SER A 288 33.86 26.33 27.03
CA SER A 288 32.53 26.33 27.64
C SER A 288 32.33 24.99 28.38
N PHE A 289 31.11 24.68 28.80
CA PHE A 289 30.82 23.44 29.52
C PHE A 289 29.75 22.61 28.82
N VAL A 290 29.78 21.32 29.10
CA VAL A 290 28.70 20.38 28.81
C VAL A 290 28.07 19.97 30.13
N GLU A 291 26.75 20.08 30.22
CA GLU A 291 25.97 19.57 31.34
C GLU A 291 25.13 18.38 30.87
N VAL A 292 25.23 17.26 31.58
CA VAL A 292 24.51 16.02 31.27
C VAL A 292 23.66 15.60 32.46
N GLU A 293 22.35 15.54 32.25
CA GLU A 293 21.42 14.96 33.21
C GLU A 293 21.28 13.46 32.98
N VAL A 294 21.46 12.68 34.03
CA VAL A 294 21.22 11.24 34.01
C VAL A 294 19.71 11.02 34.08
N VAL A 295 19.13 10.42 33.04
CA VAL A 295 17.71 10.08 33.00
C VAL A 295 17.50 8.61 33.31
N ALA A 296 16.28 8.23 33.71
CA ALA A 296 15.96 6.83 33.92
C ALA A 296 16.06 6.06 32.59
N THR A 297 16.60 4.83 32.64
CA THR A 297 16.48 3.90 31.52
C THR A 297 15.00 3.69 31.22
N ALA A 298 14.59 3.89 29.96
CA ALA A 298 13.23 3.53 29.57
C ALA A 298 13.01 2.03 29.83
N THR A 299 12.00 1.69 30.63
CA THR A 299 11.60 0.29 30.82
C THR A 299 10.86 -0.13 29.56
N ASN A 300 11.35 -1.17 28.87
CA ASN A 300 10.66 -1.74 27.74
C ASN A 300 9.22 -2.13 28.11
N THR A 301 8.23 -1.66 27.35
CA THR A 301 6.82 -1.93 27.59
C THR A 301 6.36 -3.07 26.70
N ALA A 302 5.46 -3.93 27.19
CA ALA A 302 4.89 -4.97 26.33
C ALA A 302 4.04 -4.34 25.21
N PRO A 303 4.03 -4.93 24.01
CA PRO A 303 3.16 -4.45 22.93
C PRO A 303 1.68 -4.61 23.30
N THR A 304 0.81 -3.95 22.55
CA THR A 304 -0.65 -4.09 22.67
C THR A 304 -1.23 -4.83 21.46
N ALA A 305 -2.30 -5.59 21.69
CA ALA A 305 -3.03 -6.34 20.66
C ALA A 305 -4.53 -6.30 20.98
N ALA A 306 -5.38 -6.15 19.96
CA ALA A 306 -6.84 -6.10 20.11
C ALA A 306 -7.57 -7.16 19.26
N PRO A 307 -8.76 -7.61 19.66
CA PRO A 307 -9.45 -8.67 18.94
C PRO A 307 -9.89 -8.20 17.56
N VAL A 308 -9.92 -9.12 16.60
CA VAL A 308 -10.36 -8.87 15.22
C VAL A 308 -11.53 -9.77 14.90
N THR A 309 -12.58 -9.19 14.30
CA THR A 309 -13.66 -9.93 13.68
C THR A 309 -13.64 -9.69 12.17
N GLY A 310 -14.02 -10.70 11.37
CA GLY A 310 -14.01 -10.59 9.92
C GLY A 310 -14.96 -11.54 9.23
N THR A 311 -15.18 -11.29 7.94
CA THR A 311 -15.95 -12.18 7.07
C THR A 311 -15.07 -12.60 5.91
N ALA A 312 -14.77 -13.89 5.82
CA ALA A 312 -14.00 -14.49 4.75
C ALA A 312 -14.94 -15.18 3.75
N THR A 313 -14.50 -15.32 2.51
CA THR A 313 -15.22 -16.08 1.48
C THR A 313 -14.41 -17.34 1.16
N ALA A 314 -15.05 -18.51 1.20
CA ALA A 314 -14.36 -19.76 0.95
C ALA A 314 -13.68 -19.78 -0.43
N GLY A 315 -12.44 -20.22 -0.49
CA GLY A 315 -11.60 -20.26 -1.69
C GLY A 315 -10.95 -18.94 -2.10
N GLU A 316 -11.20 -17.84 -1.39
CA GLU A 316 -10.61 -16.52 -1.66
C GLU A 316 -9.69 -16.09 -0.51
N PRO A 317 -8.54 -15.44 -0.79
CA PRO A 317 -7.66 -14.91 0.25
C PRO A 317 -8.29 -13.71 0.96
N TYR A 318 -8.38 -13.80 2.27
CA TYR A 318 -8.82 -12.74 3.17
C TYR A 318 -7.63 -12.12 3.90
N VAL A 319 -7.42 -10.82 3.76
CA VAL A 319 -6.30 -10.10 4.39
C VAL A 319 -6.79 -9.35 5.62
N ILE A 320 -6.17 -9.64 6.76
CA ILE A 320 -6.42 -8.98 8.03
C ILE A 320 -5.21 -8.14 8.41
N ASN A 321 -5.43 -6.87 8.72
CA ASN A 321 -4.43 -6.04 9.38
C ASN A 321 -4.64 -6.13 10.89
N LEU A 322 -3.58 -6.50 11.63
CA LEU A 322 -3.68 -6.66 13.07
C LEU A 322 -3.61 -5.30 13.77
N PRO A 323 -4.53 -5.00 14.70
CA PRO A 323 -4.50 -3.79 15.51
C PRO A 323 -3.47 -3.95 16.64
N VAL A 324 -2.21 -3.71 16.31
CA VAL A 324 -1.06 -3.89 17.22
C VAL A 324 -0.25 -2.60 17.31
N SER A 325 0.31 -2.33 18.47
CA SER A 325 1.20 -1.19 18.69
C SER A 325 2.22 -1.47 19.77
N ASP A 326 3.31 -0.73 19.73
CA ASP A 326 4.38 -0.75 20.73
C ASP A 326 4.64 0.69 21.20
N ALA A 327 4.88 0.89 22.50
CA ALA A 327 5.00 2.24 23.05
C ALA A 327 6.35 2.88 22.67
N GLU A 328 7.37 2.05 22.51
CA GLU A 328 8.73 2.43 22.14
C GLU A 328 8.94 2.44 20.61
N GLY A 329 7.99 1.87 19.86
CA GLY A 329 8.05 1.77 18.40
C GLY A 329 8.91 0.61 17.93
N ASP A 330 9.11 -0.39 18.80
CA ASP A 330 9.93 -1.55 18.50
C ASP A 330 9.32 -2.42 17.40
N PRO A 331 10.16 -3.09 16.57
CA PRO A 331 9.69 -4.00 15.54
C PRO A 331 9.04 -5.24 16.17
N LEU A 332 7.77 -5.47 15.84
CA LEU A 332 7.00 -6.60 16.39
C LEU A 332 7.04 -7.84 15.50
N THR A 333 7.12 -9.00 16.14
CA THR A 333 6.99 -10.31 15.50
C THR A 333 5.63 -10.91 15.80
N VAL A 334 4.92 -11.37 14.75
CA VAL A 334 3.58 -11.95 14.87
C VAL A 334 3.62 -13.47 14.74
N THR A 335 2.88 -14.17 15.60
CA THR A 335 2.62 -15.61 15.52
C THR A 335 1.12 -15.88 15.71
N HIS A 336 0.65 -17.07 15.33
CA HIS A 336 -0.74 -17.50 15.55
C HIS A 336 -0.78 -18.91 16.11
N ALA A 337 -1.85 -19.24 16.82
CA ALA A 337 -2.09 -20.56 17.40
C ALA A 337 -3.59 -20.89 17.43
N GLY A 338 -3.92 -22.18 17.26
CA GLY A 338 -5.30 -22.67 17.38
C GLY A 338 -6.20 -22.45 16.16
N ALA A 339 -5.64 -22.07 15.01
CA ALA A 339 -6.42 -21.96 13.77
C ALA A 339 -7.03 -23.32 13.40
N ASP A 340 -8.30 -23.31 12.99
CA ASP A 340 -9.01 -24.49 12.53
C ASP A 340 -8.35 -25.08 11.27
N PRO A 341 -8.31 -26.41 11.07
CA PRO A 341 -7.71 -27.03 9.89
C PRO A 341 -8.33 -26.61 8.55
N SER A 342 -9.56 -26.08 8.54
CA SER A 342 -10.20 -25.49 7.35
C SER A 342 -9.57 -24.16 6.92
N LEU A 343 -8.71 -23.55 7.76
CA LEU A 343 -8.06 -22.28 7.53
C LEU A 343 -6.56 -22.47 7.25
N SER A 344 -6.10 -21.93 6.13
CA SER A 344 -4.67 -21.74 5.83
C SER A 344 -4.28 -20.32 6.20
N VAL A 345 -3.44 -20.15 7.23
CA VAL A 345 -3.04 -18.85 7.77
C VAL A 345 -1.56 -18.58 7.49
N THR A 346 -1.29 -17.50 6.75
CA THR A 346 0.06 -17.02 6.46
C THR A 346 0.28 -15.65 7.11
N VAL A 347 1.39 -15.50 7.83
CA VAL A 347 1.76 -14.22 8.48
C VAL A 347 2.65 -13.40 7.55
N TYR A 348 2.32 -12.13 7.38
CA TYR A 348 3.11 -11.15 6.65
C TYR A 348 3.22 -9.85 7.46
N ARG A 349 4.34 -9.68 8.18
CA ARG A 349 4.55 -8.57 9.13
C ARG A 349 3.39 -8.47 10.13
N HIS A 350 2.66 -7.35 10.14
CA HIS A 350 1.49 -7.11 11.00
C HIS A 350 0.15 -7.46 10.32
N SER A 351 0.19 -8.26 9.25
CA SER A 351 -1.01 -8.72 8.55
C SER A 351 -1.03 -10.24 8.46
N LEU A 352 -2.23 -10.82 8.45
CA LEU A 352 -2.46 -12.23 8.16
C LEU A 352 -3.20 -12.35 6.83
N VAL A 353 -2.78 -13.32 6.02
CA VAL A 353 -3.52 -13.77 4.84
C VAL A 353 -4.13 -15.12 5.18
N ILE A 354 -5.46 -15.21 5.13
CA ILE A 354 -6.24 -16.38 5.53
C ILE A 354 -7.04 -16.87 4.33
N GLU A 355 -6.90 -18.15 3.99
CA GLU A 355 -7.74 -18.82 3.00
C GLU A 355 -8.53 -19.93 3.68
N SER A 356 -9.84 -19.98 3.45
CA SER A 356 -10.69 -21.08 3.94
C SER A 356 -11.02 -22.06 2.82
N ASP A 357 -10.99 -23.36 3.11
CA ASP A 357 -11.46 -24.40 2.20
C ASP A 357 -13.00 -24.55 2.15
N GLY A 358 -13.71 -23.82 3.03
CA GLY A 358 -15.17 -23.81 3.11
C GLY A 358 -15.79 -25.06 3.75
N SER A 359 -15.01 -25.97 4.33
CA SER A 359 -15.52 -27.14 5.04
C SER A 359 -16.16 -26.80 6.39
N GLN A 360 -15.78 -25.65 6.97
CA GLN A 360 -16.34 -25.12 8.21
C GLN A 360 -16.78 -23.65 8.03
N PRO A 361 -18.10 -23.38 7.95
CA PRO A 361 -18.63 -22.01 7.77
C PRO A 361 -18.43 -21.10 8.99
N ASP A 362 -18.36 -21.68 10.19
CA ASP A 362 -18.20 -20.97 11.47
C ASP A 362 -17.01 -21.59 12.23
N PRO A 363 -15.76 -21.30 11.81
CA PRO A 363 -14.59 -21.82 12.49
C PRO A 363 -14.45 -21.21 13.89
N PRO A 364 -13.99 -21.98 14.90
CA PRO A 364 -13.76 -21.43 16.22
C PRO A 364 -12.71 -20.30 16.18
N PRO A 365 -12.85 -19.26 17.03
CA PRO A 365 -11.84 -18.21 17.14
C PRO A 365 -10.47 -18.78 17.49
N PHE A 366 -9.42 -18.15 16.97
CA PHE A 366 -8.04 -18.53 17.24
C PHE A 366 -7.18 -17.34 17.65
N ASP A 367 -6.03 -17.61 18.25
CA ASP A 367 -5.20 -16.58 18.86
C ASP A 367 -4.09 -16.12 17.93
N TYR A 368 -3.74 -14.84 18.03
CA TYR A 368 -2.49 -14.29 17.54
C TYR A 368 -1.72 -13.63 18.67
N THR A 369 -0.39 -13.77 18.63
CA THR A 369 0.54 -13.22 19.62
C THR A 369 1.54 -12.32 18.93
N VAL A 370 1.75 -11.13 19.48
CA VAL A 370 2.80 -10.19 19.07
C VAL A 370 3.87 -10.11 20.15
N THR A 371 5.13 -10.11 19.74
CA THR A 371 6.30 -10.11 20.63
C THR A 371 7.29 -9.06 20.17
N ASP A 372 7.77 -8.26 21.12
CA ASP A 372 8.83 -7.28 20.90
C ASP A 372 10.24 -7.92 20.94
N PRO A 373 11.31 -7.19 20.60
CA PRO A 373 12.69 -7.69 20.71
C PRO A 373 13.14 -7.96 22.15
N GLY A 374 12.50 -7.32 23.14
CA GLY A 374 12.71 -7.53 24.57
C GLY A 374 12.09 -8.83 25.11
N GLY A 375 11.30 -9.54 24.29
CA GLY A 375 10.62 -10.78 24.64
C GLY A 375 9.30 -10.60 25.38
N LEU A 376 8.80 -9.36 25.53
CA LEU A 376 7.46 -9.12 26.06
C LEU A 376 6.43 -9.31 24.95
N SER A 377 5.22 -9.73 25.33
CA SER A 377 4.21 -10.12 24.35
C SER A 377 2.78 -9.78 24.77
N ALA A 378 1.92 -9.55 23.77
CA ALA A 378 0.47 -9.50 23.94
C ALA A 378 -0.22 -10.51 23.02
N THR A 379 -1.34 -11.06 23.47
CA THR A 379 -2.15 -12.04 22.73
C THR A 379 -3.57 -11.53 22.59
N SER A 380 -4.17 -11.72 21.42
CA SER A 380 -5.58 -11.44 21.17
C SER A 380 -6.18 -12.42 20.16
N THR A 381 -7.47 -12.30 19.90
CA THR A 381 -8.25 -13.30 19.16
C THR A 381 -8.62 -12.82 17.76
N ILE A 382 -8.74 -13.76 16.83
CA ILE A 382 -9.36 -13.59 15.51
C ILE A 382 -10.60 -14.47 15.46
N ASP A 383 -11.71 -13.86 15.10
CA ASP A 383 -13.02 -14.50 14.94
C ASP A 383 -13.55 -14.26 13.52
N LEU A 384 -13.92 -15.33 12.81
CA LEU A 384 -14.23 -15.26 11.38
C LEU A 384 -15.54 -15.95 11.07
N ASP A 385 -16.39 -15.25 10.33
CA ASP A 385 -17.53 -15.83 9.62
C ASP A 385 -17.10 -16.21 8.20
N VAL A 386 -17.28 -17.46 7.79
CA VAL A 386 -16.89 -17.94 6.46
C VAL A 386 -18.13 -18.12 5.60
N VAL A 387 -18.24 -17.27 4.58
CA VAL A 387 -19.28 -17.38 3.55
C VAL A 387 -18.93 -18.53 2.61
N VAL A 388 -19.72 -19.59 2.68
CA VAL A 388 -19.61 -20.79 1.83
C VAL A 388 -20.70 -20.82 0.76
N CYS A 389 -20.46 -21.59 -0.31
CA CYS A 389 -21.49 -21.87 -1.30
C CYS A 389 -22.61 -22.74 -0.66
N GLN A 390 -23.85 -22.26 -0.72
CA GLN A 390 -25.02 -22.97 -0.21
C GLN A 390 -26.09 -23.02 -1.29
N VAL A 391 -26.40 -24.21 -1.79
CA VAL A 391 -27.50 -24.40 -2.75
C VAL A 391 -28.82 -24.47 -1.99
N THR A 392 -29.77 -23.64 -2.40
CA THR A 392 -31.10 -23.52 -1.79
C THR A 392 -32.19 -24.24 -2.60
N SER A 393 -32.04 -24.34 -3.92
CA SER A 393 -32.98 -25.06 -4.78
C SER A 393 -32.33 -25.57 -6.07
N PHE A 394 -32.92 -26.61 -6.64
CA PHE A 394 -32.60 -27.14 -7.96
C PHE A 394 -33.89 -27.65 -8.62
N THR A 395 -34.35 -27.00 -9.68
CA THR A 395 -35.68 -27.19 -10.29
C THR A 395 -35.61 -27.24 -11.82
N SER A 396 -36.62 -27.82 -12.47
CA SER A 396 -36.80 -27.85 -13.93
C SER A 396 -37.98 -27.00 -14.40
N SER A 397 -37.97 -26.63 -15.70
CA SER A 397 -39.10 -26.02 -16.40
C SER A 397 -40.32 -26.94 -16.46
N GLU A 398 -40.10 -28.26 -16.48
CA GLU A 398 -41.15 -29.28 -16.41
C GLU A 398 -41.57 -29.50 -14.95
N THR A 399 -42.66 -28.84 -14.54
CA THR A 399 -43.11 -28.81 -13.14
C THR A 399 -43.91 -30.04 -12.71
N ASP A 400 -44.43 -30.82 -13.66
CA ASP A 400 -45.12 -32.09 -13.40
C ASP A 400 -44.16 -33.29 -13.32
N GLY A 401 -42.86 -33.05 -13.55
CA GLY A 401 -41.82 -34.07 -13.51
C GLY A 401 -41.75 -34.92 -14.78
N VAL A 402 -42.45 -34.53 -15.85
CA VAL A 402 -42.56 -35.30 -17.09
C VAL A 402 -41.88 -34.56 -18.24
N ILE A 403 -41.06 -35.26 -19.02
CA ILE A 403 -40.48 -34.74 -20.26
C ILE A 403 -40.98 -35.58 -21.43
N GLU A 404 -41.57 -34.94 -22.44
CA GLU A 404 -41.99 -35.64 -23.65
C GLU A 404 -40.84 -35.81 -24.63
N ARG A 405 -40.77 -37.00 -25.24
CA ARG A 405 -39.85 -37.34 -26.33
C ARG A 405 -40.62 -37.75 -27.58
N ARG A 406 -40.14 -37.32 -28.76
CA ARG A 406 -40.66 -37.74 -30.07
C ARG A 406 -40.39 -39.22 -30.35
N ASN A 407 -41.41 -39.93 -30.85
CA ASN A 407 -41.30 -41.35 -31.21
C ASN A 407 -40.30 -41.64 -32.35
N GLY A 408 -40.12 -40.69 -33.28
CA GLY A 408 -39.26 -40.86 -34.46
C GLY A 408 -37.76 -40.74 -34.18
N ASN A 409 -37.27 -39.51 -34.04
CA ASN A 409 -35.84 -39.21 -33.84
C ASN A 409 -35.37 -39.36 -32.38
N LYS A 410 -36.29 -39.74 -31.48
CA LYS A 410 -36.03 -39.91 -30.05
C LYS A 410 -35.50 -38.67 -29.32
N ARG A 411 -35.75 -37.48 -29.85
CA ARG A 411 -35.36 -36.21 -29.21
C ARG A 411 -36.48 -35.71 -28.31
N LEU A 412 -36.14 -34.89 -27.32
CA LEU A 412 -37.13 -34.20 -26.51
C LEU A 412 -38.06 -33.37 -27.40
N VAL A 413 -39.26 -33.05 -26.92
CA VAL A 413 -40.23 -32.23 -27.67
C VAL A 413 -39.91 -30.74 -27.52
N ASN A 414 -39.57 -30.34 -26.29
CA ASN A 414 -39.24 -28.97 -25.89
C ASN A 414 -37.86 -28.95 -25.19
N ASP A 415 -37.22 -27.79 -25.18
CA ASP A 415 -36.03 -27.55 -24.37
C ASP A 415 -36.42 -27.61 -22.89
N VAL A 416 -35.58 -28.27 -22.08
CA VAL A 416 -35.80 -28.36 -20.62
C VAL A 416 -34.76 -27.49 -19.93
N THR A 417 -35.21 -26.42 -19.28
CA THR A 417 -34.34 -25.52 -18.53
C THR A 417 -34.30 -25.94 -17.07
N PHE A 418 -33.10 -26.04 -16.52
CA PHE A 418 -32.85 -26.29 -15.11
C PHE A 418 -32.38 -25.01 -14.46
N THR A 419 -33.01 -24.64 -13.34
CA THR A 419 -32.71 -23.46 -12.57
C THR A 419 -32.18 -23.87 -11.20
N VAL A 420 -31.10 -23.23 -10.74
CA VAL A 420 -30.50 -23.42 -9.42
C VAL A 420 -30.60 -22.13 -8.61
N GLY A 421 -31.06 -22.25 -7.37
CA GLY A 421 -30.97 -21.20 -6.36
C GLY A 421 -29.82 -21.46 -5.42
N TYR A 422 -29.01 -20.44 -5.11
CA TYR A 422 -27.90 -20.55 -4.17
C TYR A 422 -27.57 -19.21 -3.49
N THR A 423 -26.88 -19.28 -2.35
CA THR A 423 -26.24 -18.14 -1.67
C THR A 423 -24.75 -18.38 -1.52
N GLY A 424 -23.95 -17.32 -1.47
CA GLY A 424 -22.49 -17.40 -1.39
C GLY A 424 -21.79 -17.66 -2.72
N PRO A 425 -20.48 -17.94 -2.71
CA PRO A 425 -19.62 -18.03 -3.90
C PRO A 425 -19.73 -19.37 -4.64
N CYS A 426 -20.89 -19.67 -5.22
CA CYS A 426 -21.08 -20.89 -6.01
C CYS A 426 -20.58 -20.72 -7.46
N THR A 427 -19.29 -20.92 -7.69
CA THR A 427 -18.65 -20.68 -9.01
C THR A 427 -18.47 -21.92 -9.87
N ASN A 428 -18.60 -23.12 -9.29
CA ASN A 428 -18.31 -24.39 -9.96
C ASN A 428 -19.52 -25.34 -10.01
N LEU A 429 -20.75 -24.79 -10.04
CA LEU A 429 -21.95 -25.61 -10.12
C LEU A 429 -22.07 -26.30 -11.49
N VAL A 430 -22.27 -27.61 -11.45
CA VAL A 430 -22.40 -28.47 -12.63
C VAL A 430 -23.59 -29.42 -12.43
N MET A 431 -24.43 -29.55 -13.45
CA MET A 431 -25.45 -30.59 -13.54
C MET A 431 -24.89 -31.78 -14.30
N GLU A 432 -24.89 -32.93 -13.65
CA GLU A 432 -24.62 -34.25 -14.22
C GLU A 432 -25.94 -34.93 -14.58
N TYR A 433 -26.05 -35.53 -15.76
CA TYR A 433 -27.20 -36.36 -16.13
C TYR A 433 -26.82 -37.40 -17.18
N ASP A 434 -27.59 -38.47 -17.28
CA ASP A 434 -27.44 -39.49 -18.32
C ASP A 434 -28.68 -39.48 -19.21
N HIS A 435 -28.50 -39.53 -20.54
CA HIS A 435 -29.57 -39.52 -21.52
C HIS A 435 -29.90 -40.92 -22.10
N ASP A 436 -29.07 -41.94 -21.83
CA ASP A 436 -29.26 -43.32 -22.28
C ASP A 436 -29.17 -44.30 -21.11
N LEU A 437 -30.33 -44.75 -20.60
CA LEU A 437 -30.37 -45.67 -19.46
C LEU A 437 -29.89 -47.10 -19.80
N GLY A 438 -29.60 -47.39 -21.06
CA GLY A 438 -29.18 -48.71 -21.53
C GLY A 438 -30.22 -49.84 -21.26
N PRO A 439 -29.99 -51.06 -21.76
CA PRO A 439 -30.88 -52.20 -21.51
C PRO A 439 -30.71 -52.84 -20.11
N SER A 440 -29.63 -52.51 -19.39
CA SER A 440 -29.29 -53.08 -18.07
C SER A 440 -28.99 -52.05 -16.98
N GLY A 441 -29.05 -50.75 -17.26
CA GLY A 441 -28.70 -49.69 -16.29
C GLY A 441 -27.21 -49.66 -15.89
N THR A 442 -26.34 -50.34 -16.63
CA THR A 442 -24.89 -50.46 -16.34
C THR A 442 -24.00 -49.69 -17.32
N ASP A 443 -24.60 -49.09 -18.35
CA ASP A 443 -23.90 -48.28 -19.36
C ASP A 443 -24.10 -46.82 -18.98
N TYR A 444 -23.41 -46.39 -17.90
CA TYR A 444 -23.52 -45.03 -17.37
C TYR A 444 -22.52 -44.13 -18.06
N ASP A 445 -23.00 -43.24 -18.95
CA ASP A 445 -22.19 -42.26 -19.68
C ASP A 445 -22.69 -40.84 -19.35
N PRO A 446 -22.24 -40.25 -18.22
CA PRO A 446 -22.77 -38.99 -17.74
C PRO A 446 -22.33 -37.81 -18.60
N ILE A 447 -23.29 -36.94 -18.90
CA ILE A 447 -23.09 -35.62 -19.50
C ILE A 447 -23.07 -34.57 -18.39
N TYR A 448 -22.21 -33.57 -18.55
CA TYR A 448 -22.05 -32.46 -17.62
C TYR A 448 -22.38 -31.13 -18.29
N LEU A 449 -23.27 -30.35 -17.67
CA LEU A 449 -23.58 -28.98 -18.05
C LEU A 449 -23.21 -28.02 -16.90
N SER A 450 -22.31 -27.07 -17.16
CA SER A 450 -21.90 -26.08 -16.18
C SER A 450 -22.86 -24.90 -16.17
N PHE A 451 -23.25 -24.46 -14.97
CA PHE A 451 -24.00 -23.22 -14.76
C PHE A 451 -23.11 -21.97 -14.93
N GLY A 452 -21.78 -22.13 -14.90
CA GLY A 452 -20.85 -21.01 -14.85
C GLY A 452 -21.17 -20.08 -13.68
N SER A 453 -21.31 -18.78 -13.97
CA SER A 453 -21.77 -17.76 -13.01
C SER A 453 -23.29 -17.51 -13.05
N GLY A 454 -24.03 -18.30 -13.83
CA GLY A 454 -25.47 -18.16 -14.03
C GLY A 454 -26.28 -19.08 -13.10
N THR A 455 -27.59 -18.93 -13.16
CA THR A 455 -28.54 -19.76 -12.38
C THR A 455 -29.29 -20.77 -13.24
N GLU A 456 -29.02 -20.83 -14.56
CA GLU A 456 -29.78 -21.66 -15.48
C GLU A 456 -28.88 -22.39 -16.48
N VAL A 457 -29.24 -23.63 -16.80
CA VAL A 457 -28.70 -24.42 -17.92
C VAL A 457 -29.86 -25.07 -18.66
N THR A 458 -29.71 -25.25 -19.97
CA THR A 458 -30.77 -25.82 -20.81
C THR A 458 -30.30 -27.10 -21.48
N VAL A 459 -31.16 -28.11 -21.47
CA VAL A 459 -31.03 -29.33 -22.26
C VAL A 459 -31.90 -29.16 -23.51
N ASP A 460 -31.25 -29.12 -24.68
CA ASP A 460 -31.92 -28.82 -25.94
C ASP A 460 -32.88 -29.95 -26.40
N GLY A 461 -34.12 -29.57 -26.70
CA GLY A 461 -35.18 -30.45 -27.23
C GLY A 461 -35.70 -30.08 -28.61
N HIS A 462 -35.24 -29.01 -29.25
CA HIS A 462 -35.67 -28.67 -30.61
C HIS A 462 -35.14 -29.64 -31.70
N PRO A 463 -35.68 -29.69 -32.95
CA PRO A 463 -35.12 -30.44 -34.09
C PRO A 463 -33.62 -30.21 -34.42
N GLY A 464 -32.93 -29.30 -33.74
CA GLY A 464 -31.47 -29.12 -33.79
C GLY A 464 -30.66 -29.89 -32.73
N GLY A 465 -31.27 -30.38 -31.64
CA GLY A 465 -30.58 -31.16 -30.61
C GLY A 465 -30.01 -32.45 -31.18
N LEU A 466 -28.79 -32.85 -30.80
CA LEU A 466 -28.11 -34.00 -31.41
C LEU A 466 -28.33 -35.32 -30.63
N THR A 467 -28.78 -35.24 -29.38
CA THR A 467 -28.81 -36.37 -28.44
C THR A 467 -30.18 -37.06 -28.40
N PRO A 468 -30.26 -38.38 -28.67
CA PRO A 468 -31.47 -39.17 -28.47
C PRO A 468 -31.63 -39.51 -26.97
N TRP A 469 -32.87 -39.63 -26.51
CA TRP A 469 -33.20 -39.95 -25.11
C TRP A 469 -33.88 -41.31 -25.00
N THR A 470 -33.59 -42.08 -23.95
CA THR A 470 -34.38 -43.29 -23.62
C THR A 470 -35.71 -42.95 -22.94
N LEU A 471 -36.62 -43.93 -22.83
CA LEU A 471 -37.82 -43.77 -22.00
C LEU A 471 -37.50 -44.25 -20.58
N GLY A 472 -38.13 -43.64 -19.58
CA GLY A 472 -37.95 -43.99 -18.18
C GLY A 472 -37.53 -42.80 -17.32
N THR A 473 -37.17 -43.08 -16.07
CA THR A 473 -36.76 -42.04 -15.12
C THR A 473 -35.28 -41.71 -15.27
N HIS A 474 -34.98 -40.44 -15.55
CA HIS A 474 -33.63 -39.91 -15.64
C HIS A 474 -33.31 -39.07 -14.40
N THR A 475 -32.11 -39.25 -13.84
CA THR A 475 -31.64 -38.51 -12.67
C THR A 475 -30.67 -37.41 -13.09
N PHE A 476 -30.97 -36.19 -12.67
CA PHE A 476 -30.13 -35.01 -12.82
C PHE A 476 -29.52 -34.69 -11.46
N THR A 477 -28.19 -34.64 -11.38
CA THR A 477 -27.45 -34.46 -10.13
C THR A 477 -26.67 -33.15 -10.18
N LEU A 478 -26.95 -32.24 -9.26
CA LEU A 478 -26.20 -31.00 -9.09
C LEU A 478 -24.97 -31.24 -8.20
N ARG A 479 -23.81 -30.74 -8.61
CA ARG A 479 -22.54 -30.82 -7.88
C ARG A 479 -21.82 -29.47 -7.86
N ASN A 480 -20.97 -29.25 -6.87
CA ASN A 480 -20.04 -28.13 -6.82
C ASN A 480 -18.63 -28.58 -7.25
N GLY A 481 -18.44 -28.75 -8.55
CA GLY A 481 -17.26 -29.36 -9.14
C GLY A 481 -17.47 -30.84 -9.52
N LEU A 482 -16.69 -31.32 -10.49
CA LEU A 482 -16.88 -32.65 -11.10
C LEU A 482 -16.60 -33.82 -10.15
N THR A 483 -15.74 -33.62 -9.16
CA THR A 483 -15.35 -34.65 -8.19
C THR A 483 -16.04 -34.49 -6.83
N ALA A 484 -16.86 -33.45 -6.66
CA ALA A 484 -17.56 -33.17 -5.41
C ALA A 484 -18.76 -34.12 -5.21
N PRO A 485 -19.15 -34.41 -3.96
CA PRO A 485 -20.35 -35.18 -3.70
C PRO A 485 -21.61 -34.48 -4.25
N PRO A 486 -22.69 -35.24 -4.53
CA PRO A 486 -23.98 -34.67 -4.93
C PRO A 486 -24.49 -33.65 -3.92
N LEU A 487 -24.92 -32.48 -4.40
CA LEU A 487 -25.59 -31.46 -3.58
C LEU A 487 -27.09 -31.70 -3.55
N LEU A 488 -27.72 -31.79 -4.73
CA LEU A 488 -29.14 -32.05 -4.91
C LEU A 488 -29.35 -32.96 -6.13
N THR A 489 -30.46 -33.68 -6.15
CA THR A 489 -30.85 -34.54 -7.27
C THR A 489 -32.30 -34.28 -7.65
N LEU A 490 -32.58 -34.27 -8.95
CA LEU A 490 -33.91 -34.13 -9.53
C LEU A 490 -34.17 -35.31 -10.47
N ASN A 491 -35.33 -35.96 -10.34
CA ASN A 491 -35.72 -37.07 -11.21
C ASN A 491 -36.86 -36.61 -12.13
N LEU A 492 -36.72 -36.84 -13.43
CA LEU A 492 -37.74 -36.54 -14.43
C LEU A 492 -38.04 -37.79 -15.25
N GLU A 493 -39.32 -38.04 -15.54
CA GLU A 493 -39.77 -39.19 -16.33
C GLU A 493 -39.89 -38.81 -17.80
N VAL A 494 -39.14 -39.51 -18.66
CA VAL A 494 -39.19 -39.32 -20.10
C VAL A 494 -40.24 -40.25 -20.70
N VAL A 495 -41.29 -39.67 -21.28
CA VAL A 495 -42.44 -40.38 -21.84
C VAL A 495 -42.55 -40.16 -23.35
N PRO A 496 -43.19 -41.08 -24.11
CA PRO A 496 -43.47 -40.83 -25.52
C PRO A 496 -44.48 -39.70 -25.69
N GLN A 497 -44.26 -38.86 -26.69
CA GLN A 497 -45.22 -37.87 -27.20
C GLN A 497 -46.52 -38.53 -27.69
#